data_AF-A0A7C1FZP8-F1
#
_entry.id   AF-A0A7C1FZP8-F1
#
_cell.length_a   1.000
_cell.length_b   1.000
_cell.length_c   1.000
_cell.angle_alpha   90.00
_cell.angle_beta   90.00
_cell.angle_gamma   90.00
#
_symmetry.space_group_name_H-M   'P 1'
#
loop_
_entity.id
_entity.type
_entity.pdbx_description
1 polymer ?
#
loop_
_entity_poly.entity_id
_entity_poly.type
_entity_poly.pdbx_seq_one_letter_code
_entity_poly.pdbx_strand_id
1 'polypeptide(L)'
;MERAYKDVTKLDADLWSKVVYNFAASYKLMSKDVDKYLLLEALKPLWLGRFVSYAMEVEDMDINDAEKKIHEQARVFEENFDYFVSIY
;
A
#
# COMPACT_ATOMS: atom_id res chain seq x y z
N MET A 1 13.08 12.04 14.47
CA MET A 1 11.61 11.93 14.59
C MET A 1 10.92 12.60 13.41
N GLU A 2 11.07 13.91 13.21
CA GLU A 2 10.38 14.68 12.16
C GLU A 2 10.63 14.20 10.71
N ARG A 3 11.85 13.71 10.41
CA ARG A 3 12.18 13.17 9.08
C ARG A 3 11.48 11.84 8.78
N ALA A 4 11.44 10.93 9.76
CA ALA A 4 10.74 9.64 9.61
C ALA A 4 9.23 9.83 9.43
N TYR A 5 8.66 10.81 10.13
CA TYR A 5 7.25 11.21 9.97
C TYR A 5 6.95 11.67 8.53
N LYS A 6 7.77 12.59 7.98
CA LYS A 6 7.64 13.06 6.59
C LYS A 6 7.85 11.98 5.53
N ASP A 7 8.59 10.93 5.84
CA ASP A 7 8.85 9.85 4.89
C ASP A 7 7.70 8.82 4.90
N VAL A 8 7.07 8.58 6.05
CA VAL A 8 5.91 7.68 6.17
C VAL A 8 4.67 8.28 5.51
N THR A 9 4.43 9.60 5.62
CA THR A 9 3.27 10.25 4.97
C THR A 9 3.33 10.22 3.44
N LYS A 10 4.47 9.89 2.84
CA LYS A 10 4.61 9.71 1.38
C LYS A 10 4.08 8.37 0.88
N LEU A 11 3.83 7.40 1.78
CA LEU A 11 3.13 6.15 1.45
C LEU A 11 1.63 6.41 1.45
N ASP A 12 1.17 7.21 0.48
CA ASP A 12 -0.24 7.46 0.23
C ASP A 12 -0.92 6.28 -0.48
N ALA A 13 -2.23 6.39 -0.71
CA ALA A 13 -3.02 5.33 -1.30
C ALA A 13 -2.61 5.00 -2.76
N ASP A 14 -2.16 6.00 -3.53
CA ASP A 14 -1.78 5.82 -4.93
C ASP A 14 -0.44 5.11 -5.06
N LEU A 15 0.56 5.53 -4.27
CA LEU A 15 1.83 4.82 -4.21
C LEU A 15 1.62 3.40 -3.67
N TRP A 16 0.78 3.25 -2.64
CA TRP A 16 0.50 1.95 -2.04
C TRP A 16 -0.19 0.97 -2.99
N SER A 17 -1.18 1.41 -3.77
CA SER A 17 -1.83 0.53 -4.76
C SER A 17 -0.81 -0.02 -5.77
N LYS A 18 0.06 0.85 -6.28
CA LYS A 18 1.14 0.50 -7.21
C LYS A 18 2.15 -0.46 -6.58
N VAL A 19 2.53 -0.24 -5.32
CA VAL A 19 3.38 -1.18 -4.57
C VAL A 19 2.71 -2.55 -4.50
N VAL A 20 1.46 -2.65 -4.05
CA VAL A 20 0.74 -3.93 -3.94
C VAL A 20 0.63 -4.64 -5.30
N TYR A 21 0.33 -3.90 -6.37
CA TYR A 21 0.24 -4.44 -7.73
C TYR A 21 1.57 -4.96 -8.25
N ASN A 22 2.67 -4.25 -8.04
CA ASN A 22 4.00 -4.73 -8.42
C ASN A 22 4.39 -5.98 -7.64
N PHE A 23 4.06 -6.06 -6.35
CA PHE A 23 4.30 -7.26 -5.55
C PHE A 23 3.46 -8.43 -6.06
N ALA A 24 2.19 -8.22 -6.38
CA ALA A 24 1.31 -9.26 -6.93
C ALA A 24 1.79 -9.79 -8.29
N ALA A 25 2.14 -8.89 -9.22
CA ALA A 25 2.69 -9.25 -10.52
C ALA A 25 4.03 -10.00 -10.39
N SER A 26 4.94 -9.47 -9.58
CA SER A 26 6.25 -10.10 -9.33
C SER A 26 6.10 -11.50 -8.71
N TYR A 27 5.20 -11.66 -7.74
CA TYR A 27 4.93 -12.93 -7.10
C TYR A 27 4.47 -13.99 -8.11
N LYS A 28 3.58 -13.61 -9.05
CA LYS A 28 3.09 -14.50 -10.11
C LYS A 28 4.19 -14.93 -11.09
N LEU A 29 5.10 -14.02 -11.43
CA LEU A 29 6.19 -14.28 -12.39
C LEU A 29 7.34 -15.13 -11.79
N MET A 30 7.47 -15.16 -10.47
CA MET A 30 8.50 -15.94 -9.78
C MET A 30 8.21 -17.44 -9.84
N SER A 31 9.25 -18.23 -10.17
CA SER A 31 9.16 -19.70 -10.21
C SER A 31 9.60 -20.38 -8.92
N LYS A 32 10.44 -19.73 -8.10
CA LYS A 32 10.98 -20.32 -6.87
C LYS A 32 10.23 -19.81 -5.64
N ASP A 33 9.90 -20.74 -4.75
CA ASP A 33 9.20 -20.41 -3.50
C ASP A 33 10.05 -19.55 -2.55
N VAL A 34 11.38 -19.69 -2.58
CA VAL A 34 12.28 -18.85 -1.77
C VAL A 34 12.21 -17.37 -2.18
N ASP A 35 12.12 -17.09 -3.49
CA ASP A 35 12.05 -15.71 -4.00
C ASP A 35 10.69 -15.09 -3.65
N LYS A 36 9.61 -15.88 -3.77
CA LYS A 36 8.26 -15.51 -3.34
C LYS A 36 8.20 -15.19 -1.85
N TYR A 37 8.84 -16.01 -1.02
CA TYR A 37 8.92 -15.79 0.41
C TYR A 37 9.65 -14.49 0.73
N LEU A 38 10.82 -14.26 0.14
CA LEU A 38 11.58 -13.02 0.33
C LEU A 38 10.81 -11.78 -0.13
N LEU A 39 10.07 -11.87 -1.23
CA LEU A 39 9.19 -10.81 -1.70
C LEU A 39 8.11 -10.50 -0.65
N LEU A 40 7.44 -11.50 -0.08
CA LEU A 40 6.45 -11.28 0.98
C LEU A 40 7.07 -10.70 2.26
N GLU A 41 8.28 -11.12 2.64
CA GLU A 41 8.99 -10.52 3.78
C GLU A 41 9.28 -9.04 3.56
N ALA A 42 9.63 -8.63 2.33
CA ALA A 42 9.85 -7.23 1.98
C ALA A 42 8.57 -6.39 2.01
N LEU A 43 7.39 -6.99 1.80
CA LEU A 43 6.11 -6.28 1.85
C LEU A 43 5.73 -5.86 3.27
N LYS A 44 6.09 -6.66 4.29
CA LYS A 44 5.71 -6.43 5.69
C LYS A 44 6.07 -5.04 6.23
N PRO A 45 7.33 -4.56 6.13
CA PRO A 45 7.67 -3.22 6.60
C PRO A 45 6.98 -2.12 5.80
N LEU A 46 6.71 -2.32 4.50
CA LEU A 46 5.97 -1.36 3.68
C LEU A 46 4.50 -1.27 4.10
N TRP A 47 3.86 -2.41 4.39
CA TRP A 47 2.51 -2.45 4.95
C TRP A 47 2.44 -1.72 6.30
N LEU A 48 3.43 -1.92 7.17
CA LEU A 48 3.50 -1.18 8.44
C LEU A 48 3.63 0.32 8.21
N GLY A 49 4.45 0.74 7.24
CA GLY A 49 4.55 2.15 6.82
C GLY A 49 3.20 2.69 6.33
N ARG A 50 2.49 1.95 5.48
CA ARG A 50 1.15 2.33 5.01
C ARG A 50 0.15 2.44 6.17
N PHE A 51 0.18 1.50 7.10
CA PHE A 51 -0.68 1.49 8.28
C PHE A 51 -0.46 2.74 9.14
N VAL A 52 0.79 3.09 9.43
CA VAL A 52 1.11 4.31 10.19
C VAL A 52 0.70 5.57 9.43
N SER A 53 0.96 5.62 8.12
CA SER A 53 0.51 6.72 7.25
C SER A 53 -1.01 6.94 7.34
N TYR A 54 -1.79 5.86 7.31
CA TYR A 54 -3.25 5.93 7.48
C TYR A 54 -3.64 6.38 8.88
N ALA A 55 -3.05 5.80 9.92
CA ALA A 55 -3.37 6.15 11.31
C ALA A 55 -3.15 7.64 11.59
N MET A 56 -2.10 8.22 11.00
CA MET A 56 -1.83 9.67 11.07
C MET A 56 -2.81 10.50 10.24
N GLU A 57 -3.22 10.00 9.07
CA GLU A 57 -4.19 10.67 8.20
C GLU A 57 -5.56 10.80 8.86
N VAL A 58 -5.97 9.83 9.67
CA VAL A 58 -7.28 9.80 10.35
C VAL A 58 -7.21 10.14 11.84
N GLU A 59 -6.07 10.61 12.35
CA GLU A 59 -5.82 10.82 13.79
C GLU A 59 -6.88 11.71 14.45
N ASP A 60 -7.30 12.76 13.76
CA ASP A 60 -8.28 13.73 14.24
C ASP A 60 -9.72 13.48 13.72
N MET A 61 -9.96 12.37 13.01
CA MET A 61 -11.26 12.04 12.42
C MET A 61 -12.12 11.22 13.38
N ASP A 62 -13.44 11.37 13.27
CA ASP A 62 -14.35 10.40 13.88
C ASP A 62 -14.38 9.08 13.08
N ILE A 63 -15.02 8.06 13.65
CA ILE A 63 -15.10 6.73 13.04
C ILE A 63 -15.77 6.74 11.66
N ASN A 64 -16.77 7.59 11.44
CA ASN A 64 -17.48 7.64 10.17
C ASN A 64 -16.64 8.29 9.09
N ASP A 65 -15.90 9.35 9.42
CA ASP A 65 -14.99 10.02 8.50
C ASP A 65 -13.76 9.16 8.18
N ALA A 66 -13.23 8.43 9.17
CA ALA A 66 -12.18 7.44 8.95
C ALA A 66 -12.64 6.31 8.00
N GLU A 67 -13.87 5.81 8.15
CA GLU A 67 -14.44 4.79 7.25
C GLU A 67 -14.59 5.31 5.81
N LYS A 68 -15.07 6.56 5.64
CA LYS A 68 -15.09 7.19 4.31
C LYS A 68 -13.70 7.23 3.71
N LYS A 69 -12.66 7.48 4.53
CA LYS A 69 -11.29 7.49 4.06
C LYS A 69 -10.83 6.11 3.57
N ILE A 70 -11.22 5.03 4.24
CA ILE A 70 -10.97 3.66 3.75
C ILE A 70 -11.62 3.44 2.37
N HIS A 71 -12.87 3.86 2.18
CA HIS A 71 -13.54 3.75 0.89
C HIS A 71 -12.86 4.55 -0.22
N GLU A 72 -12.41 5.77 0.06
CA GLU A 72 -11.62 6.56 -0.89
C GLU A 72 -10.34 5.84 -1.30
N GLN A 73 -9.62 5.26 -0.34
CA GLN A 73 -8.42 4.50 -0.65
C GLN A 73 -8.70 3.24 -1.46
N ALA A 74 -9.80 2.54 -1.19
CA ALA A 74 -10.21 1.39 -2.00
C ALA A 74 -10.49 1.80 -3.46
N ARG A 75 -11.14 2.96 -3.67
CA ARG A 75 -11.36 3.51 -5.00
C ARG A 75 -10.05 3.77 -5.75
N VAL A 76 -8.98 4.19 -5.05
CA VAL A 76 -7.66 4.37 -5.69
C VAL A 76 -7.09 3.06 -6.26
N PHE A 77 -7.43 1.90 -5.69
CA PHE A 77 -7.09 0.61 -6.32
C PHE A 77 -7.90 0.39 -7.59
N GLU A 78 -9.22 0.63 -7.56
CA GLU A 78 -10.09 0.51 -8.74
C GLU A 78 -9.62 1.43 -9.88
N GLU A 79 -9.28 2.68 -9.58
CA GLU A 79 -8.75 3.66 -10.53
C GLU A 79 -7.39 3.24 -11.11
N ASN A 80 -6.54 2.62 -10.30
CA ASN A 80 -5.24 2.11 -10.73
C ASN A 80 -5.30 0.69 -11.32
N PHE A 81 -6.49 0.12 -11.53
CA PHE A 81 -6.62 -1.26 -12.01
C PHE A 81 -6.00 -1.45 -13.40
N ASP A 82 -6.13 -0.48 -14.29
CA ASP A 82 -5.50 -0.53 -15.62
C ASP A 82 -3.97 -0.60 -15.54
N TYR A 83 -3.37 0.07 -14.55
CA TYR A 83 -1.93 -0.06 -14.28
C TYR A 83 -1.59 -1.50 -13.89
N PHE A 84 -2.37 -2.13 -13.02
CA PHE A 84 -2.16 -3.53 -12.64
C PHE A 84 -2.22 -4.46 -13.85
N VAL A 85 -3.26 -4.32 -14.68
CA VAL A 85 -3.43 -5.12 -15.90
C VAL A 85 -2.24 -4.95 -16.85
N SER A 86 -1.63 -3.76 -16.91
CA SER A 86 -0.46 -3.52 -17.77
C SER A 86 0.81 -4.25 -17.34
N ILE A 87 0.89 -4.73 -16.08
CA ILE A 87 2.10 -5.35 -15.51
C ILE A 87 1.92 -6.81 -15.05
N TYR A 88 0.69 -7.34 -15.03
CA TYR A 88 0.35 -8.65 -14.47
C TYR A 88 0.36 -9.80 -15.49
#